data_AF-T1HCB3-F1
#
_entry.id   AF-T1HCB3-F1
#
_cell.length_a   1.000
_cell.length_b   1.000
_cell.length_c   1.000
_cell.angle_alpha   90.00
_cell.angle_beta   90.00
_cell.angle_gamma   90.00
#
_symmetry.space_group_name_H-M   'P 1'
#
loop_
_entity.id
_entity.type
_entity.pdbx_description
1 polymer ?
#
loop_
_entity_poly.entity_id
_entity_poly.type
_entity_poly.pdbx_seq_one_letter_code
_entity_poly.pdbx_strand_id
1 'polypeptide(L)'
;MDRINLPGTQLKGTIFDKTIQILANADDVDIIGRSLEGVKEAFLCLDEAAKKLGLVVNQAKTKYMRAGGDGTGGGGFDITVGSYEFKRVDHFKYLGSVVTPGE
;
A
#
# COMPACT_ATOMS: atom_id res chain seq x y z
N MET A 1 15.22 15.58 14.95
CA MET A 1 15.00 15.38 13.51
C MET A 1 14.22 16.58 12.98
N ASP A 2 14.92 17.48 12.30
CA ASP A 2 14.33 18.69 11.73
C ASP A 2 13.47 18.35 10.52
N ARG A 3 12.25 18.90 10.50
CA ARG A 3 11.32 18.74 9.39
C ARG A 3 11.81 19.61 8.23
N ILE A 4 12.23 18.96 7.14
CA ILE A 4 12.46 19.63 5.86
C ILE A 4 11.12 20.18 5.34
N ASN A 5 10.93 21.49 5.47
CA ASN A 5 9.81 22.21 4.89
C ASN A 5 10.26 22.74 3.52
N LEU A 6 10.06 21.95 2.47
CA LEU A 6 10.34 22.40 1.10
C LEU A 6 9.24 23.41 0.69
N PRO A 7 9.60 24.65 0.33
CA PRO A 7 8.61 25.65 -0.07
C PRO A 7 7.92 25.21 -1.37
N GLY A 8 6.62 24.92 -1.29
CA GLY A 8 5.78 24.55 -2.44
C GLY A 8 5.07 23.19 -2.33
N THR A 9 5.44 22.33 -1.38
CA THR A 9 4.76 21.04 -1.17
C THR A 9 3.71 21.15 -0.06
N GLN A 10 2.42 21.07 -0.41
CA GLN A 10 1.35 20.95 0.58
C GLN A 10 1.35 19.52 1.13
N LEU A 11 2.04 19.32 2.26
CA LEU A 11 2.18 18.02 2.92
C LEU A 11 0.88 17.51 3.58
N LYS A 12 -0.17 18.33 3.61
CA LYS A 12 -1.46 18.01 4.23
C LYS A 12 -2.30 17.11 3.31
N GLY A 13 -2.76 15.96 3.80
CA GLY A 13 -3.45 14.92 3.04
C GLY A 13 -2.52 13.85 2.42
N THR A 14 -1.22 13.90 2.70
CA THR A 14 -0.20 12.96 2.20
C THR A 14 0.10 11.84 3.22
N ILE A 15 0.87 10.80 2.86
CA ILE A 15 1.31 9.79 3.86
C ILE A 15 2.18 10.38 4.98
N PHE A 16 2.66 11.62 4.82
CA PHE A 16 3.44 12.32 5.85
C PHE A 16 2.57 12.85 7.00
N ASP A 17 1.30 13.20 6.74
CA ASP A 17 0.35 13.65 7.77
C ASP A 17 -0.85 12.70 7.97
N LYS A 18 -1.12 11.80 7.02
CA LYS A 18 -2.10 10.70 7.12
C LYS A 18 -1.41 9.36 7.34
N THR A 19 -2.05 8.49 8.11
CA THR A 19 -1.55 7.14 8.39
C THR A 19 -1.81 6.16 7.25
N ILE A 20 -2.87 6.39 6.47
CA ILE A 20 -3.34 5.58 5.34
C ILE A 20 -3.73 6.49 4.18
N GLN A 21 -3.39 6.09 2.96
CA GLN A 21 -3.82 6.70 1.71
C GLN A 21 -4.34 5.63 0.75
N ILE A 22 -5.35 5.97 -0.05
CA ILE A 22 -5.94 5.08 -1.05
C ILE A 22 -5.91 5.79 -2.41
N LEU A 23 -5.34 5.15 -3.41
CA LEU A 23 -5.31 5.62 -4.79
C LEU A 23 -6.13 4.64 -5.63
N ALA A 24 -7.06 5.12 -6.44
CA ALA A 24 -7.89 4.27 -7.29
C ALA A 24 -7.81 4.78 -8.73
N ASN A 25 -7.51 3.88 -9.66
CA ASN A 25 -7.58 4.14 -11.08
C ASN A 25 -8.32 2.98 -11.77
N ALA A 26 -9.50 3.28 -12.32
CA ALA A 26 -10.39 2.29 -12.92
C ALA A 26 -10.64 1.10 -11.98
N ASP A 27 -10.17 -0.09 -12.36
CA ASP A 27 -10.29 -1.34 -11.60
C ASP A 27 -9.13 -1.60 -10.63
N ASP A 28 -8.05 -0.81 -10.70
CA ASP A 28 -6.89 -0.93 -9.83
C ASP A 28 -6.98 0.02 -8.61
N VAL A 29 -6.71 -0.51 -7.41
CA VAL A 29 -6.67 0.26 -6.16
C VAL A 29 -5.38 -0.05 -5.40
N ASP A 30 -4.67 1.00 -4.98
CA ASP A 30 -3.51 0.94 -4.09
C ASP A 30 -3.86 1.47 -2.69
N ILE A 31 -3.37 0.77 -1.66
CA ILE A 31 -3.45 1.19 -0.26
C ILE A 31 -2.04 1.37 0.27
N ILE A 32 -1.71 2.58 0.68
CA ILE A 32 -0.38 2.94 1.20
C ILE A 32 -0.55 3.33 2.66
N GLY A 33 0.26 2.74 3.55
CA GLY A 33 0.18 3.00 4.98
C GLY A 33 1.55 2.99 5.65
N ARG A 34 1.63 3.62 6.82
CA ARG A 34 2.87 3.67 7.63
C ARG A 34 3.12 2.43 8.47
N SER A 35 2.11 1.61 8.68
CA SER A 35 2.20 0.33 9.39
C SER A 35 1.48 -0.76 8.62
N LEU A 36 2.01 -1.98 8.67
CA LEU A 36 1.38 -3.14 8.05
C LEU A 36 -0.03 -3.37 8.61
N GLU A 37 -0.18 -3.26 9.94
CA GLU A 37 -1.48 -3.40 10.62
C GLU A 37 -2.53 -2.42 10.08
N GLY A 38 -2.17 -1.14 9.94
CA GLY A 38 -3.10 -0.14 9.41
C GLY A 38 -3.50 -0.41 7.94
N VAL A 39 -2.56 -0.90 7.12
CA VAL A 39 -2.87 -1.32 5.73
C VAL A 39 -3.81 -2.51 5.73
N LYS A 40 -3.61 -3.49 6.61
CA LYS A 40 -4.48 -4.66 6.74
C LYS A 40 -5.90 -4.26 7.14
N GLU A 41 -6.05 -3.40 8.14
CA GLU A 41 -7.36 -2.89 8.57
C GLU A 41 -8.07 -2.14 7.45
N ALA A 42 -7.36 -1.23 6.77
CA ALA A 42 -7.91 -0.48 5.64
C ALA A 42 -8.35 -1.41 4.50
N PHE A 43 -7.56 -2.44 4.19
CA PHE A 43 -7.91 -3.46 3.20
C PHE A 43 -9.19 -4.23 3.59
N LEU A 44 -9.32 -4.67 4.84
CA LEU A 44 -10.51 -5.38 5.30
C LEU A 44 -11.77 -4.51 5.21
N CYS A 45 -11.67 -3.22 5.56
CA CYS A 45 -12.77 -2.28 5.37
C CYS A 45 -13.14 -2.10 3.89
N LEU A 46 -12.14 -2.01 3.00
CA LEU A 46 -12.37 -1.92 1.55
C LEU A 46 -13.04 -3.17 1.01
N ASP A 47 -12.55 -4.36 1.37
CA ASP A 47 -13.08 -5.64 0.92
C ASP A 47 -14.55 -5.84 1.36
N GLU A 48 -14.87 -5.52 2.61
CA GLU A 48 -16.26 -5.57 3.10
C GLU A 48 -17.18 -4.56 2.39
N ALA A 49 -16.68 -3.38 2.03
CA ALA A 49 -17.44 -2.43 1.24
C ALA A 49 -17.63 -2.90 -0.22
N ALA A 50 -16.58 -3.46 -0.83
CA ALA A 50 -16.60 -3.98 -2.19
C ALA A 50 -17.57 -5.16 -2.34
N LYS A 51 -17.56 -6.11 -1.39
CA LYS A 51 -18.50 -7.24 -1.36
C LYS A 51 -19.97 -6.80 -1.35
N LYS A 52 -20.30 -5.74 -0.62
CA LYS A 52 -21.67 -5.17 -0.60
C LYS A 52 -22.11 -4.62 -1.97
N LEU A 53 -21.16 -4.27 -2.82
CA LEU A 53 -21.38 -3.82 -4.19
C LEU A 53 -21.30 -4.98 -5.21
N GLY A 54 -21.12 -6.22 -4.75
CA GLY A 54 -20.93 -7.38 -5.62
C GLY A 54 -19.55 -7.46 -6.29
N LEU A 55 -18.58 -6.68 -5.81
CA LEU A 55 -17.19 -6.69 -6.29
C LEU A 55 -16.35 -7.68 -5.47
N VAL A 56 -15.34 -8.28 -6.12
CA VAL A 56 -14.45 -9.27 -5.50
C VAL A 56 -13.00 -8.91 -5.78
N VAL A 57 -12.16 -8.92 -4.75
CA VAL A 57 -10.72 -8.70 -4.88
C VAL A 57 -10.07 -9.90 -5.58
N ASN A 58 -9.27 -9.64 -6.61
CA ASN A 58 -8.49 -10.67 -7.27
C ASN A 58 -7.17 -10.93 -6.53
N GLN A 59 -7.20 -11.84 -5.56
CA GLN A 59 -6.04 -12.20 -4.74
C GLN A 59 -4.78 -12.54 -5.56
N ALA A 60 -4.94 -13.25 -6.68
CA ALA A 60 -3.81 -13.66 -7.51
C ALA A 60 -3.09 -12.46 -8.14
N LYS A 61 -3.81 -11.37 -8.42
CA LYS A 61 -3.25 -10.12 -8.99
C LYS A 61 -2.79 -9.12 -7.92
N THR A 62 -3.42 -9.10 -6.75
CA THR A 62 -3.02 -8.21 -5.65
C THR A 62 -1.66 -8.61 -5.08
N LYS A 63 -0.83 -7.61 -4.75
CA LYS A 63 0.53 -7.77 -4.23
C LYS A 63 0.77 -6.82 -3.06
N TYR A 64 1.73 -7.19 -2.21
CA TYR A 64 2.17 -6.37 -1.08
C TYR A 64 3.63 -5.95 -1.29
N MET A 65 3.94 -4.69 -1.03
CA MET A 65 5.31 -4.18 -1.02
C MET A 65 5.56 -3.41 0.27
N ARG A 66 6.76 -3.57 0.84
CA ARG A 66 7.23 -2.75 1.96
C ARG A 66 8.21 -1.72 1.43
N ALA A 67 7.88 -0.44 1.55
CA ALA A 67 8.77 0.67 1.22
C ALA A 67 9.47 1.19 2.50
N GLY A 68 10.78 1.45 2.43
CA GLY A 68 11.59 1.97 3.53
C GLY A 68 12.14 0.90 4.48
N GLY A 69 13.45 0.96 4.74
CA GLY A 69 14.22 0.08 5.62
C GLY A 69 15.66 -0.08 5.13
N ASP A 70 16.61 -0.30 6.03
CA ASP A 70 17.97 -0.68 5.67
C ASP A 70 17.90 -1.98 4.85
N GLY A 71 18.56 -2.02 3.69
CA GLY A 71 18.53 -3.12 2.72
C GLY A 71 19.01 -4.50 3.22
N THR A 72 18.95 -4.77 4.52
CA THR A 72 19.33 -6.02 5.19
C THR A 72 18.19 -7.05 5.26
N GLY A 73 16.98 -6.70 4.82
CA GLY A 73 15.81 -7.59 4.86
C GLY A 73 15.47 -8.28 3.55
N GLY A 74 16.45 -8.91 2.89
CA GLY A 74 16.19 -9.81 1.77
C GLY A 74 15.24 -10.93 2.19
N GLY A 75 14.07 -11.01 1.54
CA GLY A 75 13.07 -12.06 1.77
C GLY A 75 12.12 -11.78 2.93
N GLY A 76 11.15 -10.88 2.73
CA GLY A 76 9.98 -10.89 3.58
C GLY A 76 8.98 -11.97 3.17
N PHE A 77 8.20 -12.44 4.14
CA PHE A 77 7.13 -13.40 3.88
C PHE A 77 5.93 -12.75 3.20
N ASP A 78 5.18 -13.58 2.47
CA ASP A 78 3.82 -13.27 2.04
C ASP A 78 2.97 -12.91 3.25
N ILE A 79 1.97 -12.06 3.04
CA ILE A 79 1.11 -11.57 4.13
C ILE A 79 -0.27 -12.18 4.06
N THR A 80 -0.80 -12.57 5.21
CA THR A 80 -2.21 -12.94 5.35
C THR A 80 -3.02 -11.76 5.86
N VAL A 81 -4.16 -11.49 5.22
CA VAL A 81 -5.11 -10.44 5.59
C VAL A 81 -6.52 -10.99 5.47
N GLY A 82 -7.19 -11.22 6.60
CA GLY A 82 -8.46 -11.95 6.61
C GLY A 82 -8.30 -13.34 6.01
N SER A 83 -9.11 -13.64 4.99
CA SER A 83 -9.04 -14.89 4.21
C SER A 83 -8.08 -14.84 3.02
N TYR A 84 -7.40 -13.72 2.78
CA TYR A 84 -6.52 -13.52 1.62
C TYR A 84 -5.05 -13.73 1.99
N GLU A 85 -4.29 -14.27 1.04
CA GLU A 85 -2.83 -14.34 1.08
C GLU A 85 -2.25 -13.53 -0.10
N PHE A 86 -1.45 -12.52 0.22
CA PHE A 86 -0.84 -11.64 -0.76
C PHE A 86 0.66 -11.86 -0.85
N LYS A 87 1.12 -12.07 -2.08
CA LYS A 87 2.54 -12.20 -2.37
C LYS A 87 3.28 -10.92 -2.08
N ARG A 88 4.40 -11.03 -1.37
CA ARG A 88 5.33 -9.91 -1.23
C ARG A 88 6.13 -9.74 -2.52
N VAL A 89 6.31 -8.50 -2.92
CA VAL A 89 7.15 -8.11 -4.06
C VAL A 89 8.10 -7.00 -3.65
N ASP A 90 9.24 -6.93 -4.33
CA ASP A 90 10.24 -5.87 -4.12
C ASP A 90 10.04 -4.67 -5.06
N HIS A 91 9.12 -4.77 -6.01
CA HIS A 91 8.70 -3.67 -6.87
C HIS A 91 7.31 -3.96 -7.44
N PHE A 92 6.59 -2.92 -7.83
CA PHE A 92 5.33 -3.06 -8.55
C PHE A 92 5.31 -2.19 -9.80
N LYS A 93 4.53 -2.59 -10.80
CA LYS A 93 4.22 -1.76 -11.96
C LYS A 93 2.86 -1.10 -11.72
N TYR A 94 2.85 0.22 -11.61
CA TYR A 94 1.62 1.01 -11.45
C TYR A 94 1.54 2.05 -12.56
N LEU A 95 0.45 1.99 -13.35
CA LEU A 95 0.16 2.91 -14.46
C LEU A 95 1.32 3.10 -15.46
N GLY A 96 2.09 2.04 -15.70
CA GLY A 96 3.23 2.05 -16.63
C GLY A 96 4.57 2.42 -15.99
N SER A 97 4.57 2.92 -14.75
CA SER A 97 5.77 3.22 -13.98
C SER A 97 6.14 2.05 -13.06
N VAL A 98 7.44 1.83 -12.87
CA VAL A 98 7.95 0.88 -11.87
C VAL A 98 8.15 1.65 -10.57
N VAL A 99 7.55 1.16 -9.49
CA VAL A 99 7.76 1.69 -8.14
C VAL A 99 8.63 0.71 -7.39
N THR A 100 9.71 1.22 -6.82
CA THR A 100 10.66 0.48 -5.99
C THR A 100 10.66 1.05 -4.57
N PRO A 101 11.03 0.26 -3.55
CA PRO A 101 11.38 0.77 -2.23
C PRO A 101 12.43 1.87 -2.37
N GLY A 102 12.27 2.96 -1.62
CA GLY A 102 13.34 3.97 -1.49
C GLY A 102 14.53 3.37 -0.75
N GLU A 103 15.74 3.74 -1.17
CA GLU A 103 17.00 3.42 -0.48
C GLU A 103 17.14 4.16 0.86
#